data_AF-A0A960R923-F1
#
_entry.id   AF-A0A960R923-F1
#
_cell.length_a   1.000
_cell.length_b   1.000
_cell.length_c   1.000
_cell.angle_alpha   90.00
_cell.angle_beta   90.00
_cell.angle_gamma   90.00
#
_symmetry.space_group_name_H-M   'P 1'
#
loop_
_entity.id
_entity.type
_entity.pdbx_description
1 polymer ?
#
loop_
_entity_poly.entity_id
_entity_poly.type
_entity_poly.pdbx_seq_one_letter_code
_entity_poly.pdbx_strand_id
1 'polypeptide(L)'
;ANRDKRVWALAQGRDYQVDDSDVPKPVVVKSNVGGGSKSSSAQKEGRLDYVTGEEGIKHMAVPEGFQVNLFADESRFPELVNPVQMQVDTKGRIWAAVWPTYPKWEPLKEMKDALVILHDDDKDGRADRVTEFARVQNPLGFEFWNGGVIVTSAPDLLFLKDTDGDDVADVREVILQGLDFADTHHGANNLIYGPDGGIYWQSGVFMVHNHEHPWGPSLQAEASAMYRFDPRRFTIAMHAANSPNPHGISFDRWGYHYATDGTGGRAYQVRPEGNGFKMHELLKKEVRPVTSSEVLSSTHFPDEIQGDFLICNVIGFLGIKHYHLDRNAETGAVWGEPAGAELSVNTVNAD
;
A
#
# COMPACT_ATOMS: atom_id res chain seq x y z
N ALA A 1 -30.59 -4.31 13.90
CA ALA A 1 -32.02 -4.00 13.66
C ALA A 1 -32.35 -2.50 13.83
N ASN A 2 -31.74 -1.77 14.77
CA ASN A 2 -32.02 -0.34 14.97
C ASN A 2 -31.34 0.60 13.94
N ARG A 3 -30.15 0.26 13.42
CA ARG A 3 -29.48 1.01 12.34
C ARG A 3 -30.30 1.05 11.06
N ASP A 4 -30.95 -0.07 10.72
CA ASP A 4 -31.88 -0.13 9.59
C ASP A 4 -33.03 0.88 9.73
N LYS A 5 -33.58 1.04 10.95
CA LYS A 5 -34.57 2.09 11.23
C LYS A 5 -34.04 3.49 10.97
N ARG A 6 -32.75 3.75 11.25
CA ARG A 6 -32.11 5.02 10.91
C ARG A 6 -31.95 5.21 9.41
N VAL A 7 -31.55 4.17 8.68
CA VAL A 7 -31.49 4.21 7.20
C VAL A 7 -32.85 4.58 6.62
N TRP A 8 -33.92 3.90 7.04
CA TRP A 8 -35.28 4.21 6.58
C TRP A 8 -35.79 5.59 7.02
N ALA A 9 -35.42 6.05 8.22
CA ALA A 9 -35.76 7.40 8.67
C ALA A 9 -35.08 8.47 7.79
N LEU A 10 -33.78 8.32 7.52
CA LEU A 10 -33.00 9.24 6.69
C LEU A 10 -33.55 9.30 5.26
N ALA A 11 -33.89 8.15 4.68
CA ALA A 11 -34.52 8.07 3.36
C ALA A 11 -35.87 8.82 3.28
N GLN A 12 -36.49 9.13 4.42
CA GLN A 12 -37.74 9.88 4.54
C GLN A 12 -37.54 11.31 5.08
N GLY A 13 -36.30 11.80 5.14
CA GLY A 13 -35.98 13.14 5.67
C GLY A 13 -36.15 13.27 7.18
N ARG A 14 -36.10 12.15 7.93
CA ARG A 14 -36.13 12.10 9.39
C ARG A 14 -34.81 11.54 9.92
N ASP A 15 -34.59 11.61 11.23
CA ASP A 15 -33.50 10.89 11.89
C ASP A 15 -34.06 9.96 12.96
N TYR A 16 -33.29 8.92 13.29
CA TYR A 16 -33.61 7.96 14.34
C TYR A 16 -32.35 7.72 15.18
N GLN A 17 -32.47 7.96 16.49
CA GLN A 17 -31.39 7.72 17.43
C GLN A 17 -31.09 6.21 17.49
N VAL A 18 -29.87 5.84 17.11
CA VAL A 18 -29.37 4.47 17.28
C VAL A 18 -29.07 4.24 18.76
N ASP A 19 -29.48 3.08 19.25
CA ASP A 19 -29.24 2.64 20.63
C ASP A 19 -28.24 1.49 20.62
N ASP A 20 -26.99 1.79 20.98
CA ASP A 20 -25.92 0.80 21.02
C ASP A 20 -25.71 0.18 22.42
N SER A 21 -26.68 0.35 23.33
CA SER A 21 -26.56 -0.15 24.72
C SER A 21 -26.47 -1.68 24.82
N ASP A 22 -26.88 -2.41 23.79
CA ASP A 22 -26.83 -3.88 23.71
C ASP A 22 -25.59 -4.42 22.97
N VAL A 23 -24.69 -3.55 22.50
CA VAL A 23 -23.48 -3.97 21.78
C VAL A 23 -22.56 -4.76 22.72
N PRO A 24 -22.22 -6.02 22.38
CA PRO A 24 -21.33 -6.83 23.21
C PRO A 24 -19.96 -6.17 23.38
N LYS A 25 -19.38 -6.35 24.57
CA LYS A 25 -18.01 -5.89 24.82
C LYS A 25 -17.04 -6.54 23.82
N PRO A 26 -16.02 -5.81 23.32
CA PRO A 26 -14.98 -6.39 22.51
C PRO A 26 -14.31 -7.58 23.20
N VAL A 27 -13.89 -8.57 22.40
CA VAL A 27 -13.08 -9.69 22.90
C VAL A 27 -11.75 -9.12 23.39
N VAL A 28 -11.42 -9.36 24.65
CA VAL A 28 -10.13 -8.95 25.21
C VAL A 28 -9.03 -9.83 24.60
N VAL A 29 -8.15 -9.22 23.81
CA VAL A 29 -6.98 -9.88 23.24
C VAL A 29 -5.80 -9.70 24.19
N LYS A 30 -5.16 -10.81 24.58
CA LYS A 30 -3.92 -10.76 25.36
C LYS A 30 -2.77 -10.37 24.45
N SER A 31 -1.97 -9.40 24.88
CA SER A 31 -0.77 -8.99 24.13
C SER A 31 0.20 -10.16 24.00
N ASN A 32 0.86 -10.23 22.83
CA ASN A 32 2.01 -11.11 22.63
C ASN A 32 3.28 -10.55 23.29
N VAL A 33 3.32 -9.26 23.59
CA VAL A 33 4.45 -8.61 24.27
C VAL A 33 4.52 -9.05 25.73
N GLY A 34 5.72 -9.34 26.23
CA GLY A 34 5.97 -9.68 27.62
C GLY A 34 5.53 -11.09 28.01
N GLY A 35 5.46 -12.03 27.06
CA GLY A 35 5.15 -13.44 27.38
C GLY A 35 3.68 -13.73 27.70
N GLY A 36 2.75 -12.81 27.43
CA GLY A 36 1.34 -12.92 27.80
C GLY A 36 0.51 -13.97 27.05
N SER A 37 1.08 -14.58 26.00
CA SER A 37 0.39 -15.47 25.07
C SER A 37 1.29 -16.64 24.63
N LYS A 38 0.67 -17.71 24.09
CA LYS A 38 1.40 -18.87 23.53
C LYS A 38 2.23 -18.50 22.29
N SER A 39 1.94 -17.37 21.66
CA SER A 39 2.64 -16.87 20.47
C SER A 39 3.70 -15.81 20.82
N SER A 40 3.85 -15.49 22.12
CA SER A 40 4.90 -14.59 22.60
C SER A 40 6.29 -15.14 22.29
N SER A 41 7.21 -14.24 21.98
CA SER A 41 8.58 -14.60 21.66
C SER A 41 9.47 -13.41 21.94
N ALA A 42 10.30 -13.51 22.99
CA ALA A 42 11.27 -12.47 23.33
C ALA A 42 12.20 -12.11 22.16
N GLN A 43 12.48 -13.08 21.28
CA GLN A 43 13.25 -12.85 20.05
C GLN A 43 12.51 -11.95 19.04
N LYS A 44 11.17 -12.01 18.99
CA LYS A 44 10.33 -11.20 18.09
C LYS A 44 9.88 -9.87 18.70
N GLU A 45 9.96 -9.76 20.02
CA GLU A 45 9.49 -8.58 20.76
C GLU A 45 10.42 -7.37 20.62
N GLY A 46 11.68 -7.58 20.22
CA GLY A 46 12.62 -6.48 19.97
C GLY A 46 12.83 -5.61 21.20
N ARG A 47 13.02 -4.30 20.98
CA ARG A 47 12.97 -3.28 22.04
C ARG A 47 11.59 -2.63 22.02
N LEU A 48 11.10 -2.20 23.19
CA LEU A 48 9.83 -1.48 23.32
C LEU A 48 10.02 0.03 23.50
N ASP A 49 11.28 0.47 23.47
CA ASP A 49 11.68 1.87 23.56
C ASP A 49 11.75 2.44 22.15
N TYR A 50 10.67 3.08 21.71
CA TYR A 50 10.61 3.75 20.41
C TYR A 50 11.46 5.03 20.43
N VAL A 51 12.34 5.16 19.44
CA VAL A 51 13.18 6.35 19.26
C VAL A 51 12.49 7.39 18.38
N THR A 52 12.89 8.67 18.47
CA THR A 52 12.40 9.71 17.54
C THR A 52 12.94 9.46 16.13
N GLY A 53 12.32 10.07 15.12
CA GLY A 53 12.80 9.97 13.74
C GLY A 53 14.25 10.44 13.58
N GLU A 54 14.67 11.52 14.26
CA GLU A 54 16.05 12.01 14.20
C GLU A 54 17.05 11.07 14.86
N GLU A 55 16.65 10.35 15.93
CA GLU A 55 17.51 9.34 16.53
C GLU A 55 17.55 8.07 15.68
N GLY A 56 16.42 7.65 15.10
CA GLY A 56 16.33 6.53 14.18
C GLY A 56 17.26 6.68 12.97
N ILE A 57 17.36 7.89 12.39
CA ILE A 57 18.29 8.18 11.28
C ILE A 57 19.75 7.88 11.66
N LYS A 58 20.16 8.12 12.92
CA LYS A 58 21.55 7.86 13.37
C LYS A 58 21.88 6.36 13.43
N HIS A 59 20.86 5.50 13.46
CA HIS A 59 21.03 4.05 13.44
C HIS A 59 21.09 3.48 12.01
N MET A 60 20.74 4.27 11.00
CA MET A 60 20.76 3.84 9.60
C MET A 60 22.19 3.76 9.08
N ALA A 61 22.48 2.72 8.30
CA ALA A 61 23.64 2.69 7.44
C ALA A 61 23.28 3.33 6.10
N VAL A 62 23.94 4.44 5.75
CA VAL A 62 23.67 5.22 4.53
C VAL A 62 24.91 5.14 3.63
N PRO A 63 24.77 4.78 2.34
CA PRO A 63 25.91 4.75 1.41
C PRO A 63 26.61 6.11 1.31
N GLU A 64 27.90 6.09 0.96
CA GLU A 64 28.64 7.31 0.64
C GLU A 64 27.96 8.08 -0.49
N GLY A 65 27.81 9.40 -0.34
CA GLY A 65 27.12 10.26 -1.32
C GLY A 65 25.60 10.34 -1.14
N PHE A 66 25.02 9.62 -0.18
CA PHE A 66 23.59 9.64 0.12
C PHE A 66 23.32 10.38 1.43
N GLN A 67 22.12 10.93 1.54
CA GLN A 67 21.61 11.56 2.74
C GLN A 67 20.19 11.08 3.02
N VAL A 68 19.86 10.91 4.29
CA VAL A 68 18.49 10.68 4.76
C VAL A 68 18.03 11.93 5.51
N ASN A 69 16.85 12.44 5.16
CA ASN A 69 16.16 13.55 5.83
C ASN A 69 14.87 13.05 6.49
N LEU A 70 14.57 13.55 7.70
CA LEU A 70 13.27 13.33 8.31
C LEU A 70 12.26 14.28 7.67
N PHE A 71 11.43 13.76 6.76
CA PHE A 71 10.40 14.56 6.08
C PHE A 71 9.18 14.81 6.99
N ALA A 72 8.64 13.76 7.60
CA ALA A 72 7.47 13.80 8.48
C ALA A 72 7.53 12.67 9.51
N ASP A 73 6.93 12.90 10.68
CA ASP A 73 6.80 11.91 11.76
C ASP A 73 5.54 12.18 12.60
N GLU A 74 5.10 11.17 13.34
CA GLU A 74 3.87 11.19 14.12
C GLU A 74 3.87 12.15 15.31
N SER A 75 5.05 12.59 15.79
CA SER A 75 5.14 13.59 16.86
C SER A 75 4.75 14.99 16.36
N ARG A 76 4.96 15.25 15.07
CA ARG A 76 4.58 16.49 14.38
C ARG A 76 3.18 16.40 13.76
N PHE A 77 2.84 15.23 13.21
CA PHE A 77 1.58 14.98 12.50
C PHE A 77 0.86 13.76 13.11
N PRO A 78 -0.02 13.95 14.11
CA PRO A 78 -0.76 12.87 14.74
C PRO A 78 -1.65 12.03 13.80
N GLU A 79 -1.92 12.54 12.60
CA GLU A 79 -2.64 11.86 11.52
C GLU A 79 -1.78 10.80 10.81
N LEU A 80 -0.45 10.92 10.85
CA LEU A 80 0.50 10.01 10.19
C LEU A 80 0.73 8.76 11.03
N VAL A 81 -0.30 7.93 11.18
CA VAL A 81 -0.23 6.68 11.96
C VAL A 81 -0.42 5.47 11.05
N ASN A 82 0.52 4.52 11.10
CA ASN A 82 0.56 3.32 10.26
C ASN A 82 0.37 3.63 8.77
N PRO A 83 1.28 4.39 8.12
CA PRO A 83 1.21 4.60 6.68
C PRO A 83 1.33 3.26 5.93
N VAL A 84 0.43 3.02 4.97
CA VAL A 84 0.27 1.75 4.24
C VAL A 84 0.84 1.84 2.82
N GLN A 85 0.48 2.89 2.07
CA GLN A 85 1.04 3.23 0.76
C GLN A 85 1.36 4.73 0.76
N MET A 86 2.40 5.12 0.03
CA MET A 86 2.72 6.51 -0.27
C MET A 86 2.84 6.71 -1.78
N GLN A 87 2.51 7.92 -2.25
CA GLN A 87 2.64 8.35 -3.64
C GLN A 87 3.02 9.83 -3.68
N VAL A 88 3.58 10.29 -4.80
CA VAL A 88 3.91 11.71 -5.03
C VAL A 88 2.99 12.27 -6.10
N ASP A 89 2.29 13.36 -5.81
CA ASP A 89 1.40 14.00 -6.78
C ASP A 89 2.14 14.89 -7.78
N THR A 90 1.42 15.39 -8.79
CA THR A 90 1.98 16.29 -9.82
C THR A 90 2.43 17.66 -9.30
N LYS A 91 2.11 18.01 -8.05
CA LYS A 91 2.59 19.22 -7.37
C LYS A 91 3.85 18.93 -6.52
N GLY A 92 4.32 17.67 -6.49
CA GLY A 92 5.49 17.25 -5.71
C GLY A 92 5.20 16.98 -4.24
N ARG A 93 3.93 16.82 -3.85
CA ARG A 93 3.54 16.56 -2.45
C ARG A 93 3.48 15.07 -2.18
N ILE A 94 3.82 14.67 -0.97
CA ILE A 94 3.70 13.27 -0.54
C ILE A 94 2.28 13.03 -0.04
N TRP A 95 1.63 12.02 -0.59
CA TRP A 95 0.36 11.49 -0.14
C TRP A 95 0.59 10.20 0.61
N ALA A 96 -0.14 9.97 1.69
CA ALA A 96 -0.10 8.72 2.43
C ALA A 96 -1.51 8.20 2.72
N ALA A 97 -1.71 6.91 2.49
CA ALA A 97 -2.82 6.17 3.07
C ALA A 97 -2.45 5.78 4.50
N VAL A 98 -3.17 6.28 5.49
CA VAL A 98 -2.90 6.06 6.92
C VAL A 98 -3.99 5.18 7.53
N TRP A 99 -3.59 4.31 8.47
CA TRP A 99 -4.48 3.34 9.10
C TRP A 99 -4.42 3.41 10.64
N PRO A 100 -4.90 4.50 11.26
CA PRO A 100 -4.86 4.65 12.72
C PRO A 100 -5.78 3.65 13.45
N THR A 101 -6.81 3.11 12.79
CA THR A 101 -7.66 2.05 13.37
C THR A 101 -7.15 0.63 13.08
N TYR A 102 -5.91 0.48 12.66
CA TYR A 102 -5.30 -0.84 12.47
C TYR A 102 -5.43 -1.72 13.73
N PRO A 103 -5.71 -3.04 13.59
CA PRO A 103 -5.91 -3.78 12.33
C PRO A 103 -7.36 -3.80 11.83
N LYS A 104 -8.28 -3.14 12.54
CA LYS A 104 -9.70 -3.06 12.18
C LYS A 104 -10.39 -1.94 12.96
N TRP A 105 -11.36 -1.30 12.30
CA TRP A 105 -12.28 -0.41 12.98
C TRP A 105 -13.13 -1.16 14.01
N GLU A 106 -12.98 -0.82 15.29
CA GLU A 106 -13.70 -1.47 16.37
C GLU A 106 -15.11 -0.88 16.58
N PRO A 107 -16.10 -1.72 16.94
CA PRO A 107 -17.43 -1.23 17.30
C PRO A 107 -17.37 -0.13 18.38
N LEU A 108 -18.21 0.89 18.23
CA LEU A 108 -18.35 2.04 19.15
C LEU A 108 -17.15 3.00 19.18
N LYS A 109 -16.07 2.71 18.45
CA LYS A 109 -14.94 3.65 18.30
C LYS A 109 -15.11 4.49 17.04
N GLU A 110 -14.45 5.65 17.03
CA GLU A 110 -14.36 6.47 15.83
C GLU A 110 -13.44 5.82 14.79
N MET A 111 -13.83 5.84 13.53
CA MET A 111 -12.96 5.50 12.40
C MET A 111 -12.11 6.71 12.02
N LYS A 112 -10.79 6.53 11.97
CA LYS A 112 -9.80 7.59 11.76
C LYS A 112 -8.85 7.32 10.57
N ASP A 113 -9.16 6.31 9.77
CA ASP A 113 -8.38 5.97 8.58
C ASP A 113 -8.63 7.01 7.49
N ALA A 114 -7.56 7.36 6.75
CA ALA A 114 -7.62 8.48 5.83
C ALA A 114 -6.58 8.40 4.71
N LEU A 115 -6.81 9.20 3.68
CA LEU A 115 -5.75 9.71 2.82
C LEU A 115 -5.33 11.08 3.35
N VAL A 116 -4.04 11.28 3.55
CA VAL A 116 -3.47 12.55 3.99
C VAL A 116 -2.45 13.07 2.98
N ILE A 117 -2.31 14.39 2.92
CA ILE A 117 -1.36 15.11 2.09
C ILE A 117 -0.37 15.80 3.01
N LEU A 118 0.92 15.51 2.83
CA LEU A 118 2.02 16.16 3.52
C LEU A 118 2.58 17.25 2.60
N HIS A 119 2.49 18.50 3.07
CA HIS A 119 2.89 19.67 2.31
C HIS A 119 4.29 20.11 2.73
N ASP A 120 5.16 20.35 1.77
CA ASP A 120 6.43 21.06 1.92
C ASP A 120 6.27 22.39 1.17
N ASP A 121 5.74 23.39 1.88
CA ASP A 121 5.31 24.67 1.32
C ASP A 121 6.53 25.56 1.03
N ASP A 122 7.64 25.40 1.77
CA ASP A 122 8.88 26.16 1.59
C ASP A 122 10.00 25.43 0.82
N LYS A 123 9.80 24.15 0.50
CA LYS A 123 10.69 23.28 -0.28
C LYS A 123 12.02 23.00 0.41
N ASP A 124 12.04 22.95 1.73
CA ASP A 124 13.23 22.60 2.52
C ASP A 124 13.45 21.08 2.68
N GLY A 125 12.53 20.27 2.13
CA GLY A 125 12.56 18.82 2.27
C GLY A 125 12.00 18.33 3.60
N ARG A 126 11.12 19.11 4.24
CA ARG A 126 10.37 18.74 5.44
C ARG A 126 8.91 19.14 5.27
N ALA A 127 8.01 18.31 5.76
CA ALA A 127 6.60 18.67 5.75
C ALA A 127 6.35 19.80 6.77
N ASP A 128 5.59 20.81 6.37
CA ASP A 128 5.14 21.95 7.17
C ASP A 128 3.78 21.71 7.79
N ARG A 129 2.89 21.08 7.04
CA ARG A 129 1.51 20.80 7.44
C ARG A 129 0.99 19.52 6.80
N VAL A 130 -0.06 18.99 7.41
CA VAL A 130 -0.83 17.85 6.92
C VAL A 130 -2.27 18.29 6.62
N THR A 131 -2.83 17.76 5.55
CA THR A 131 -4.25 17.93 5.20
C THR A 131 -4.88 16.54 5.11
N GLU A 132 -5.99 16.31 5.82
CA GLU A 132 -6.82 15.10 5.63
C GLU A 132 -7.62 15.29 4.33
N PHE A 133 -7.18 14.68 3.24
CA PHE A 133 -7.87 14.77 1.95
C PHE A 133 -9.25 14.09 2.01
N ALA A 134 -9.30 12.90 2.63
CA ALA A 134 -10.57 12.18 2.81
C ALA A 134 -10.46 11.08 3.87
N ARG A 135 -11.54 10.86 4.64
CA ARG A 135 -11.70 9.66 5.47
C ARG A 135 -12.09 8.45 4.62
N VAL A 136 -11.29 7.40 4.73
CA VAL A 136 -11.42 6.17 3.94
C VAL A 136 -11.05 4.99 4.84
N GLN A 137 -11.95 4.03 5.00
CA GLN A 137 -11.71 2.88 5.87
C GLN A 137 -10.70 1.92 5.22
N ASN A 138 -9.71 1.48 6.00
CA ASN A 138 -8.74 0.46 5.59
C ASN A 138 -8.13 0.72 4.18
N PRO A 139 -7.51 1.88 3.92
CA PRO A 139 -6.99 2.23 2.60
C PRO A 139 -5.70 1.44 2.32
N LEU A 140 -5.82 0.27 1.70
CA LEU A 140 -4.69 -0.62 1.40
C LEU A 140 -3.92 -0.21 0.14
N GLY A 141 -4.53 0.63 -0.70
CA GLY A 141 -3.81 1.29 -1.76
C GLY A 141 -4.62 2.36 -2.48
N PHE A 142 -3.90 3.27 -3.11
CA PHE A 142 -4.49 4.36 -3.89
C PHE A 142 -3.61 4.76 -5.07
N GLU A 143 -4.22 5.39 -6.06
CA GLU A 143 -3.55 5.88 -7.28
C GLU A 143 -4.26 7.09 -7.86
N PHE A 144 -3.49 8.03 -8.42
CA PHE A 144 -4.02 9.23 -9.06
C PHE A 144 -4.67 8.89 -10.40
N TRP A 145 -5.89 9.39 -10.62
CA TRP A 145 -6.60 9.20 -11.89
C TRP A 145 -7.61 10.32 -12.13
N ASN A 146 -7.74 10.78 -13.38
CA ASN A 146 -8.78 11.74 -13.81
C ASN A 146 -8.91 13.02 -12.94
N GLY A 147 -7.78 13.53 -12.45
CA GLY A 147 -7.72 14.71 -11.58
C GLY A 147 -8.24 14.49 -10.16
N GLY A 148 -8.33 13.23 -9.72
CA GLY A 148 -8.60 12.83 -8.35
C GLY A 148 -7.78 11.59 -7.98
N VAL A 149 -8.28 10.79 -7.05
CA VAL A 149 -7.64 9.59 -6.52
C VAL A 149 -8.62 8.42 -6.53
N ILE A 150 -8.16 7.26 -6.96
CA ILE A 150 -8.82 5.98 -6.76
C ILE A 150 -8.23 5.34 -5.50
N VAL A 151 -9.06 4.84 -4.59
CA VAL A 151 -8.60 4.24 -3.32
C VAL A 151 -9.44 3.02 -2.95
N THR A 152 -8.78 2.01 -2.38
CA THR A 152 -9.48 0.82 -1.86
C THR A 152 -10.13 1.14 -0.52
N SER A 153 -11.40 0.73 -0.38
CA SER A 153 -12.20 0.86 0.83
C SER A 153 -13.21 -0.28 0.83
N ALA A 154 -12.70 -1.51 0.97
CA ALA A 154 -13.48 -2.72 0.75
C ALA A 154 -14.82 -2.68 1.54
N PRO A 155 -15.95 -3.03 0.91
CA PRO A 155 -16.07 -3.75 -0.36
C PRO A 155 -15.98 -2.89 -1.63
N ASP A 156 -15.75 -1.59 -1.49
CA ASP A 156 -15.78 -0.62 -2.58
C ASP A 156 -14.39 -0.19 -3.02
N LEU A 157 -14.28 0.16 -4.30
CA LEU A 157 -13.23 0.98 -4.86
C LEU A 157 -13.81 2.38 -5.08
N LEU A 158 -13.22 3.38 -4.44
CA LEU A 158 -13.74 4.74 -4.44
C LEU A 158 -12.95 5.61 -5.40
N PHE A 159 -13.63 6.51 -6.11
CA PHE A 159 -13.05 7.69 -6.73
C PHE A 159 -13.35 8.90 -5.85
N LEU A 160 -12.29 9.64 -5.51
CA LEU A 160 -12.32 10.82 -4.66
C LEU A 160 -11.71 12.00 -5.40
N LYS A 161 -12.31 13.17 -5.33
CA LYS A 161 -11.79 14.36 -6.01
C LYS A 161 -12.13 15.63 -5.25
N ASP A 162 -11.19 16.56 -5.27
CA ASP A 162 -11.36 17.96 -4.89
C ASP A 162 -11.71 18.77 -6.15
N THR A 163 -12.80 19.53 -6.13
CA THR A 163 -13.24 20.36 -7.26
C THR A 163 -13.13 21.87 -7.03
N ASP A 164 -12.80 22.31 -5.82
CA ASP A 164 -12.70 23.73 -5.46
C ASP A 164 -11.27 24.19 -5.08
N GLY A 165 -10.34 23.25 -4.95
CA GLY A 165 -8.91 23.50 -4.75
C GLY A 165 -8.49 23.64 -3.30
N ASP A 166 -9.31 23.23 -2.34
CA ASP A 166 -8.99 23.27 -0.91
C ASP A 166 -8.21 22.04 -0.39
N ASP A 167 -7.87 21.11 -1.29
CA ASP A 167 -7.21 19.83 -1.00
C ASP A 167 -8.04 18.89 -0.09
N VAL A 168 -9.37 19.03 -0.11
CA VAL A 168 -10.33 18.11 0.53
C VAL A 168 -11.29 17.55 -0.52
N ALA A 169 -11.53 16.24 -0.49
CA ALA A 169 -12.43 15.62 -1.46
C ALA A 169 -13.90 16.04 -1.22
N ASP A 170 -14.50 16.67 -2.22
CA ASP A 170 -15.93 17.02 -2.27
C ASP A 170 -16.75 16.06 -3.17
N VAL A 171 -16.06 15.28 -4.01
CA VAL A 171 -16.61 14.18 -4.81
C VAL A 171 -16.22 12.85 -4.20
N ARG A 172 -17.20 11.97 -4.03
CA ARG A 172 -17.02 10.58 -3.59
C ARG A 172 -17.94 9.66 -4.37
N GLU A 173 -17.35 8.81 -5.20
CA GLU A 173 -18.08 7.88 -6.06
C GLU A 173 -17.57 6.45 -5.87
N VAL A 174 -18.48 5.49 -5.84
CA VAL A 174 -18.11 4.07 -5.91
C VAL A 174 -17.96 3.71 -7.39
N ILE A 175 -16.74 3.34 -7.81
CA ILE A 175 -16.43 3.03 -9.21
C ILE A 175 -16.29 1.53 -9.49
N LEU A 176 -16.11 0.73 -8.44
CA LEU A 176 -16.16 -0.73 -8.51
C LEU A 176 -16.58 -1.28 -7.14
N GLN A 177 -17.33 -2.37 -7.11
CA GLN A 177 -17.68 -3.08 -5.88
C GLN A 177 -17.23 -4.53 -5.96
N GLY A 178 -17.26 -5.23 -4.82
CA GLY A 178 -16.98 -6.66 -4.74
C GLY A 178 -15.53 -6.98 -4.37
N LEU A 179 -14.82 -6.01 -3.80
CA LEU A 179 -13.59 -6.29 -3.07
C LEU A 179 -13.92 -7.09 -1.82
N ASP A 180 -13.19 -8.20 -1.60
CA ASP A 180 -13.34 -8.94 -0.36
C ASP A 180 -12.63 -8.18 0.77
N PHE A 181 -13.12 -8.40 1.99
CA PHE A 181 -12.66 -7.78 3.22
C PHE A 181 -12.60 -8.80 4.38
N ALA A 182 -12.63 -10.09 4.07
CA ALA A 182 -12.53 -11.15 5.07
C ALA A 182 -11.22 -11.14 5.88
N ASP A 183 -10.13 -10.63 5.29
CA ASP A 183 -8.83 -10.44 5.92
C ASP A 183 -8.25 -9.10 5.48
N THR A 184 -7.82 -8.30 6.45
CA THR A 184 -7.41 -6.90 6.23
C THR A 184 -5.95 -6.78 5.75
N HIS A 185 -5.21 -7.88 5.66
CA HIS A 185 -3.79 -7.94 5.24
C HIS A 185 -3.57 -8.52 3.85
N HIS A 186 -4.56 -9.24 3.31
CA HIS A 186 -4.51 -9.89 1.99
C HIS A 186 -5.43 -9.20 0.96
N GLY A 187 -6.09 -8.10 1.33
CA GLY A 187 -6.99 -7.37 0.45
C GLY A 187 -6.29 -6.69 -0.74
N ALA A 188 -7.10 -6.06 -1.58
CA ALA A 188 -6.61 -5.30 -2.74
C ALA A 188 -5.73 -4.13 -2.29
N ASN A 189 -4.44 -4.24 -2.54
CA ASN A 189 -3.41 -3.32 -2.06
C ASN A 189 -2.53 -2.80 -3.21
N ASN A 190 -1.73 -1.78 -2.92
CA ASN A 190 -0.70 -1.21 -3.80
C ASN A 190 -1.22 -0.91 -5.21
N LEU A 191 -2.12 0.08 -5.30
CA LEU A 191 -2.70 0.48 -6.58
C LEU A 191 -1.64 1.22 -7.40
N ILE A 192 -1.42 0.76 -8.64
CA ILE A 192 -0.42 1.34 -9.55
C ILE A 192 -1.03 1.57 -10.93
N TYR A 193 -0.81 2.76 -11.48
CA TYR A 193 -1.21 3.11 -12.84
C TYR A 193 -0.22 2.56 -13.86
N GLY A 194 -0.70 1.63 -14.69
CA GLY A 194 0.10 1.05 -15.77
C GLY A 194 0.19 1.95 -17.00
N PRO A 195 1.23 1.78 -17.84
CA PRO A 195 1.43 2.56 -19.06
C PRO A 195 0.34 2.36 -20.12
N ASP A 196 -0.48 1.31 -19.97
CA ASP A 196 -1.62 1.00 -20.82
C ASP A 196 -2.93 1.67 -20.36
N GLY A 197 -2.86 2.48 -19.32
CA GLY A 197 -4.00 3.19 -18.73
C GLY A 197 -4.87 2.35 -17.81
N GLY A 198 -4.45 1.13 -17.44
CA GLY A 198 -5.09 0.32 -16.41
C GLY A 198 -4.58 0.67 -15.01
N ILE A 199 -5.42 0.43 -14.00
CA ILE A 199 -5.04 0.45 -12.58
C ILE A 199 -4.85 -1.01 -12.16
N TYR A 200 -3.70 -1.30 -11.57
CA TYR A 200 -3.32 -2.64 -11.14
C TYR A 200 -3.34 -2.70 -9.62
N TRP A 201 -3.79 -3.83 -9.07
CA TRP A 201 -3.60 -4.15 -7.65
C TRP A 201 -3.34 -5.64 -7.51
N GLN A 202 -2.91 -6.06 -6.32
CA GLN A 202 -2.81 -7.47 -6.00
C GLN A 202 -3.63 -7.81 -4.77
N SER A 203 -4.07 -9.07 -4.71
CA SER A 203 -4.75 -9.64 -3.55
C SER A 203 -4.15 -11.01 -3.20
N GLY A 204 -4.09 -11.27 -1.91
CA GLY A 204 -3.56 -12.50 -1.32
C GLY A 204 -4.52 -13.67 -1.33
N VAL A 205 -4.05 -14.76 -0.74
CA VAL A 205 -4.89 -15.91 -0.41
C VAL A 205 -5.99 -15.50 0.58
N PHE A 206 -7.03 -16.32 0.70
CA PHE A 206 -8.26 -16.07 1.49
C PHE A 206 -9.25 -15.10 0.86
N MET A 207 -8.84 -14.24 -0.08
CA MET A 207 -9.74 -13.31 -0.74
C MET A 207 -10.62 -13.99 -1.79
N VAL A 208 -11.91 -13.65 -1.77
CA VAL A 208 -12.90 -14.04 -2.78
C VAL A 208 -13.58 -12.80 -3.34
N HIS A 209 -13.11 -12.34 -4.48
CA HIS A 209 -13.64 -11.17 -5.17
C HIS A 209 -14.81 -11.53 -6.08
N ASN A 210 -15.79 -10.63 -6.19
CA ASN A 210 -16.90 -10.76 -7.13
C ASN A 210 -17.28 -9.42 -7.74
N HIS A 211 -16.74 -9.12 -8.91
CA HIS A 211 -16.91 -7.84 -9.57
C HIS A 211 -17.90 -7.94 -10.73
N GLU A 212 -18.99 -7.18 -10.64
CA GLU A 212 -19.87 -6.95 -11.78
C GLU A 212 -19.31 -5.83 -12.67
N HIS A 213 -19.42 -5.98 -13.99
CA HIS A 213 -18.99 -4.96 -14.92
C HIS A 213 -19.86 -4.94 -16.19
N PRO A 214 -19.99 -3.81 -16.91
CA PRO A 214 -21.03 -3.64 -17.93
C PRO A 214 -20.78 -4.36 -19.27
N TRP A 215 -19.72 -5.16 -19.38
CA TRP A 215 -19.22 -5.67 -20.68
C TRP A 215 -19.13 -7.20 -20.76
N GLY A 216 -19.63 -7.93 -19.77
CA GLY A 216 -19.48 -9.38 -19.73
C GLY A 216 -20.01 -10.01 -18.44
N PRO A 217 -19.72 -11.30 -18.23
CA PRO A 217 -20.00 -11.95 -16.96
C PRO A 217 -19.18 -11.34 -15.83
N SER A 218 -19.69 -11.41 -14.60
CA SER A 218 -18.96 -10.97 -13.41
C SER A 218 -17.62 -11.70 -13.29
N LEU A 219 -16.59 -10.98 -12.87
CA LEU A 219 -15.31 -11.58 -12.49
C LEU A 219 -15.46 -12.14 -11.07
N GLN A 220 -15.66 -13.46 -10.99
CA GLN A 220 -15.56 -14.22 -9.75
C GLN A 220 -14.13 -14.74 -9.62
N ALA A 221 -13.42 -14.33 -8.57
CA ALA A 221 -12.02 -14.66 -8.41
C ALA A 221 -11.70 -15.08 -6.97
N GLU A 222 -11.29 -16.34 -6.82
CA GLU A 222 -10.79 -16.94 -5.57
C GLU A 222 -9.25 -17.01 -5.55
N ALA A 223 -8.61 -16.52 -6.60
CA ALA A 223 -7.18 -16.62 -6.79
C ALA A 223 -6.44 -15.48 -6.09
N SER A 224 -5.37 -15.82 -5.38
CA SER A 224 -4.32 -14.84 -5.11
C SER A 224 -3.67 -14.48 -6.44
N ALA A 225 -3.77 -13.21 -6.81
CA ALA A 225 -3.42 -12.75 -8.15
C ALA A 225 -3.22 -11.23 -8.18
N MET A 226 -2.66 -10.79 -9.29
CA MET A 226 -2.75 -9.42 -9.76
C MET A 226 -3.99 -9.25 -10.62
N TYR A 227 -4.68 -8.13 -10.43
CA TYR A 227 -5.87 -7.72 -11.17
C TYR A 227 -5.58 -6.42 -11.92
N ARG A 228 -6.26 -6.25 -13.06
CA ARG A 228 -6.19 -5.03 -13.87
C ARG A 228 -7.60 -4.49 -14.06
N PHE A 229 -7.81 -3.26 -13.62
CA PHE A 229 -9.04 -2.50 -13.80
C PHE A 229 -8.83 -1.40 -14.85
N ASP A 230 -9.75 -1.29 -15.80
CA ASP A 230 -9.83 -0.16 -16.73
C ASP A 230 -10.86 0.84 -16.19
N PRO A 231 -10.44 1.97 -15.60
CA PRO A 231 -11.35 2.94 -15.01
C PRO A 231 -12.18 3.72 -16.04
N ARG A 232 -11.85 3.65 -17.35
CA ARG A 232 -12.62 4.30 -18.42
C ARG A 232 -13.77 3.43 -18.92
N ARG A 233 -13.53 2.12 -18.95
CA ARG A 233 -14.55 1.13 -19.39
C ARG A 233 -15.27 0.48 -18.22
N PHE A 234 -14.77 0.65 -17.00
CA PHE A 234 -15.24 -0.05 -15.81
C PHE A 234 -15.14 -1.57 -15.96
N THR A 235 -14.12 -2.07 -16.68
CA THR A 235 -13.86 -3.51 -16.83
C THR A 235 -12.73 -3.95 -15.93
N ILE A 236 -12.83 -5.15 -15.37
CA ILE A 236 -11.76 -5.77 -14.60
C ILE A 236 -11.45 -7.17 -15.11
N ALA A 237 -10.18 -7.55 -15.08
CA ALA A 237 -9.74 -8.92 -15.35
C ALA A 237 -8.63 -9.34 -14.38
N MET A 238 -8.54 -10.64 -14.12
CA MET A 238 -7.32 -11.22 -13.55
C MET A 238 -6.17 -11.06 -14.57
N HIS A 239 -5.04 -10.50 -14.15
CA HIS A 239 -3.90 -10.22 -15.02
C HIS A 239 -2.86 -11.36 -14.98
N ALA A 240 -2.37 -11.69 -13.78
CA ALA A 240 -1.38 -12.74 -13.57
C ALA A 240 -1.50 -13.34 -12.16
N ALA A 241 -1.37 -14.66 -12.03
CA ALA A 241 -1.42 -15.34 -10.73
C ALA A 241 -0.14 -15.05 -9.91
N ASN A 242 -0.30 -14.76 -8.61
CA ASN A 242 0.81 -14.53 -7.68
C ASN A 242 0.31 -14.81 -6.25
N SER A 243 1.11 -15.44 -5.40
CA SER A 243 0.66 -16.04 -4.14
C SER A 243 1.86 -16.12 -3.17
N PRO A 244 1.68 -16.19 -1.84
CA PRO A 244 0.40 -16.16 -1.15
C PRO A 244 -0.07 -14.78 -0.71
N ASN A 245 0.80 -13.77 -0.59
CA ASN A 245 0.34 -12.42 -0.27
C ASN A 245 1.15 -11.40 -1.07
N PRO A 246 0.74 -11.09 -2.30
CA PRO A 246 1.42 -10.13 -3.13
C PRO A 246 1.14 -8.68 -2.74
N HIS A 247 2.20 -7.85 -2.75
CA HIS A 247 2.14 -6.43 -2.34
C HIS A 247 2.81 -5.45 -3.31
N GLY A 248 3.86 -5.83 -4.04
CA GLY A 248 4.58 -4.88 -4.90
C GLY A 248 4.19 -4.97 -6.35
N ILE A 249 3.96 -3.83 -6.99
CA ILE A 249 3.78 -3.65 -8.43
C ILE A 249 4.61 -2.45 -8.84
N SER A 250 5.35 -2.54 -9.94
CA SER A 250 6.04 -1.40 -10.54
C SER A 250 6.20 -1.58 -12.04
N PHE A 251 6.38 -0.46 -12.73
CA PHE A 251 6.70 -0.43 -14.15
C PHE A 251 7.96 0.38 -14.37
N ASP A 252 8.88 -0.10 -15.20
CA ASP A 252 10.00 0.75 -15.63
C ASP A 252 9.59 1.70 -16.76
N ARG A 253 10.52 2.61 -17.11
CA ARG A 253 10.34 3.59 -18.18
C ARG A 253 10.01 2.99 -19.55
N TRP A 254 10.36 1.73 -19.78
CA TRP A 254 10.09 1.00 -21.02
C TRP A 254 8.76 0.23 -20.98
N GLY A 255 8.07 0.25 -19.83
CA GLY A 255 6.82 -0.46 -19.61
C GLY A 255 7.00 -1.93 -19.22
N TYR A 256 8.21 -2.35 -18.82
CA TYR A 256 8.37 -3.67 -18.21
C TYR A 256 7.66 -3.69 -16.86
N HIS A 257 6.89 -4.74 -16.65
CA HIS A 257 6.05 -4.90 -15.47
C HIS A 257 6.72 -5.83 -14.47
N TYR A 258 6.74 -5.42 -13.20
CA TYR A 258 7.31 -6.19 -12.10
C TYR A 258 6.30 -6.39 -10.97
N ALA A 259 6.47 -7.48 -10.24
CA ALA A 259 5.61 -7.81 -9.11
C ALA A 259 6.39 -8.48 -7.97
N THR A 260 5.90 -8.37 -6.73
CA THR A 260 6.47 -9.10 -5.58
C THR A 260 5.42 -9.84 -4.75
N ASP A 261 5.85 -10.94 -4.13
CA ASP A 261 5.12 -11.66 -3.09
C ASP A 261 5.70 -11.29 -1.72
N GLY A 262 4.91 -10.63 -0.89
CA GLY A 262 5.39 -10.12 0.39
C GLY A 262 5.62 -11.19 1.44
N THR A 263 4.84 -12.28 1.45
CA THR A 263 5.05 -13.38 2.41
C THR A 263 6.31 -14.16 2.10
N GLY A 264 6.46 -14.58 0.84
CA GLY A 264 7.54 -15.45 0.40
C GLY A 264 8.81 -14.71 0.01
N GLY A 265 8.74 -13.41 -0.26
CA GLY A 265 9.85 -12.54 -0.66
C GLY A 265 10.31 -12.74 -2.10
N ARG A 266 9.43 -13.24 -2.98
CA ARG A 266 9.77 -13.48 -4.39
C ARG A 266 9.48 -12.22 -5.20
N ALA A 267 10.33 -11.94 -6.19
CA ALA A 267 10.09 -10.87 -7.15
C ALA A 267 10.10 -11.43 -8.57
N TYR A 268 9.29 -10.81 -9.41
CA TYR A 268 8.91 -11.33 -10.71
C TYR A 268 8.95 -10.25 -11.78
N GLN A 269 9.33 -10.66 -12.98
CA GLN A 269 8.94 -9.98 -14.20
C GLN A 269 7.59 -10.55 -14.66
N VAL A 270 6.62 -9.68 -14.91
CA VAL A 270 5.31 -10.05 -15.47
C VAL A 270 5.39 -9.93 -16.99
N ARG A 271 5.19 -11.04 -17.71
CA ARG A 271 5.29 -11.05 -19.19
C ARG A 271 4.11 -11.73 -19.85
N PRO A 272 3.80 -11.37 -21.12
CA PRO A 272 2.85 -12.13 -21.93
C PRO A 272 3.29 -13.60 -22.09
N GLU A 273 2.37 -14.53 -21.85
CA GLU A 273 2.51 -15.95 -22.16
C GLU A 273 1.17 -16.48 -22.66
N GLY A 274 1.13 -16.95 -23.91
CA GLY A 274 -0.12 -17.35 -24.56
C GLY A 274 -1.11 -16.20 -24.67
N ASN A 275 -2.31 -16.38 -24.11
CA ASN A 275 -3.39 -15.39 -24.13
C ASN A 275 -3.46 -14.52 -22.86
N GLY A 276 -2.45 -14.58 -21.99
CA GLY A 276 -2.44 -13.88 -20.71
C GLY A 276 -1.04 -13.45 -20.28
N PHE A 277 -0.87 -13.20 -18.98
CA PHE A 277 0.40 -12.82 -18.39
C PHE A 277 0.82 -13.81 -17.30
N LYS A 278 2.13 -13.93 -17.09
CA LYS A 278 2.71 -14.84 -16.12
C LYS A 278 3.89 -14.21 -15.40
N MET A 279 4.05 -14.64 -14.15
CA MET A 279 5.18 -14.33 -13.30
C MET A 279 6.39 -15.17 -13.70
N HIS A 280 7.50 -14.51 -14.05
CA HIS A 280 8.80 -15.13 -14.25
C HIS A 280 9.76 -14.62 -13.19
N GLU A 281 10.60 -15.50 -12.63
CA GLU A 281 11.57 -15.11 -11.61
C GLU A 281 12.45 -13.95 -12.11
N LEU A 282 12.47 -12.85 -11.35
CA LEU A 282 13.28 -11.67 -11.66
C LEU A 282 14.66 -11.76 -10.99
N LEU A 283 14.67 -12.13 -9.71
CA LEU A 283 15.87 -12.15 -8.87
C LEU A 283 15.85 -13.33 -7.91
N LYS A 284 17.05 -13.75 -7.49
CA LYS A 284 17.21 -14.72 -6.42
C LYS A 284 16.84 -14.05 -5.10
N LYS A 285 15.92 -14.68 -4.36
CA LYS A 285 15.48 -14.16 -3.07
C LYS A 285 16.62 -14.10 -2.04
N GLU A 286 16.80 -12.94 -1.44
CA GLU A 286 17.70 -12.73 -0.29
C GLU A 286 16.96 -12.43 1.02
N VAL A 287 15.79 -11.76 0.95
CA VAL A 287 15.09 -11.24 2.13
C VAL A 287 13.59 -11.58 2.11
N ARG A 288 12.97 -11.55 3.29
CA ARG A 288 11.51 -11.62 3.47
C ARG A 288 11.10 -11.02 4.81
N PRO A 289 9.90 -10.42 4.95
CA PRO A 289 8.92 -10.17 3.90
C PRO A 289 9.37 -9.04 2.95
N VAL A 290 8.77 -8.95 1.76
CA VAL A 290 8.97 -7.82 0.84
C VAL A 290 7.71 -6.96 0.87
N THR A 291 7.80 -5.73 1.35
CA THR A 291 6.57 -4.92 1.57
C THR A 291 6.04 -4.26 0.31
N SER A 292 6.91 -3.92 -0.65
CA SER A 292 6.57 -3.49 -2.00
C SER A 292 7.84 -3.47 -2.85
N SER A 293 7.75 -2.96 -4.08
CA SER A 293 8.87 -2.76 -4.98
C SER A 293 8.70 -1.53 -5.85
N GLU A 294 9.81 -0.90 -6.25
CA GLU A 294 9.82 0.25 -7.14
C GLU A 294 11.01 0.17 -8.11
N VAL A 295 10.93 0.81 -9.28
CA VAL A 295 12.08 1.00 -10.17
C VAL A 295 12.60 2.42 -10.01
N LEU A 296 13.88 2.57 -9.65
CA LEU A 296 14.44 3.88 -9.37
C LEU A 296 14.49 4.74 -10.65
N SER A 297 13.88 5.93 -10.59
CA SER A 297 13.92 6.91 -11.67
C SER A 297 13.80 8.33 -11.11
N SER A 298 14.92 8.90 -10.66
CA SER A 298 14.93 10.25 -10.09
C SER A 298 16.30 10.90 -10.19
N THR A 299 16.35 12.17 -10.58
CA THR A 299 17.60 12.94 -10.69
C THR A 299 18.29 13.22 -9.35
N HIS A 300 17.68 12.82 -8.22
CA HIS A 300 18.29 12.92 -6.90
C HIS A 300 19.31 11.82 -6.65
N PHE A 301 19.35 10.80 -7.50
CA PHE A 301 20.22 9.65 -7.38
C PHE A 301 21.27 9.61 -8.51
N PRO A 302 22.47 9.07 -8.26
CA PRO A 302 23.51 8.91 -9.28
C PRO A 302 23.03 8.11 -10.50
N ASP A 303 23.67 8.35 -11.65
CA ASP A 303 23.34 7.68 -12.92
C ASP A 303 23.51 6.15 -12.83
N GLU A 304 24.47 5.67 -12.03
CA GLU A 304 24.77 4.24 -11.92
C GLU A 304 23.64 3.37 -11.33
N ILE A 305 22.69 3.96 -10.59
CA ILE A 305 21.58 3.23 -9.97
C ILE A 305 20.23 3.52 -10.62
N GLN A 306 20.19 4.35 -11.66
CA GLN A 306 18.95 4.62 -12.40
C GLN A 306 18.46 3.34 -13.08
N GLY A 307 17.18 3.01 -12.89
CA GLY A 307 16.58 1.79 -13.41
C GLY A 307 16.83 0.54 -12.58
N ASP A 308 17.49 0.65 -11.43
CA ASP A 308 17.61 -0.43 -10.47
C ASP A 308 16.24 -0.74 -9.84
N PHE A 309 16.05 -2.02 -9.53
CA PHE A 309 14.85 -2.51 -8.84
C PHE A 309 15.06 -2.48 -7.33
N LEU A 310 14.14 -1.83 -6.62
CA LEU A 310 14.17 -1.65 -5.18
C LEU A 310 13.16 -2.57 -4.51
N ILE A 311 13.55 -3.17 -3.38
CA ILE A 311 12.62 -3.85 -2.46
C ILE A 311 12.86 -3.40 -1.03
N CYS A 312 11.78 -3.26 -0.27
CA CYS A 312 11.84 -2.95 1.15
C CYS A 312 11.64 -4.21 2.00
N ASN A 313 12.42 -4.35 3.08
CA ASN A 313 12.27 -5.40 4.08
C ASN A 313 12.20 -4.78 5.48
N VAL A 314 11.33 -5.35 6.31
CA VAL A 314 10.99 -4.85 7.65
C VAL A 314 11.10 -5.93 8.72
N ILE A 315 11.63 -7.12 8.39
CA ILE A 315 11.90 -8.19 9.35
C ILE A 315 13.23 -8.84 8.97
N GLY A 316 14.16 -8.91 9.92
CA GLY A 316 15.50 -9.47 9.69
C GLY A 316 16.42 -8.42 9.11
N PHE A 317 16.37 -8.19 7.79
CA PHE A 317 17.01 -7.03 7.18
C PHE A 317 16.04 -5.84 7.26
N LEU A 318 16.46 -4.74 7.86
CA LEU A 318 15.64 -3.54 8.04
C LEU A 318 16.19 -2.45 7.12
N GLY A 319 15.63 -2.35 5.91
CA GLY A 319 16.13 -1.41 4.92
C GLY A 319 15.65 -1.68 3.50
N ILE A 320 16.34 -1.04 2.55
CA ILE A 320 16.07 -1.12 1.12
C ILE A 320 17.21 -1.87 0.46
N LYS A 321 16.87 -2.93 -0.28
CA LYS A 321 17.81 -3.59 -1.21
C LYS A 321 17.56 -3.07 -2.62
N HIS A 322 18.63 -2.92 -3.39
CA HIS A 322 18.54 -2.59 -4.80
C HIS A 322 19.27 -3.64 -5.66
N TYR A 323 18.77 -3.82 -6.88
CA TYR A 323 19.23 -4.82 -7.83
C TYR A 323 19.42 -4.18 -9.19
N HIS A 324 20.56 -4.41 -9.82
CA HIS A 324 20.80 -3.97 -11.18
C HIS A 324 20.02 -4.85 -12.15
N LEU A 325 19.24 -4.23 -13.04
CA LEU A 325 18.40 -4.96 -13.99
C LEU A 325 19.05 -5.05 -15.37
N ASP A 326 19.44 -6.26 -15.74
CA ASP A 326 19.86 -6.61 -17.09
C ASP A 326 18.68 -7.07 -17.95
N ARG A 327 18.82 -6.92 -19.27
CA ARG A 327 17.74 -7.20 -20.23
C ARG A 327 18.25 -7.95 -21.44
N ASN A 328 17.49 -8.94 -21.88
CA ASN A 328 17.67 -9.57 -23.19
C ASN A 328 16.80 -8.85 -24.23
N ALA A 329 17.43 -8.16 -25.18
CA ALA A 329 16.74 -7.34 -26.18
C ALA A 329 15.88 -8.15 -27.17
N GLU A 330 16.18 -9.43 -27.40
CA GLU A 330 15.44 -10.28 -28.34
C GLU A 330 14.15 -10.85 -27.72
N THR A 331 14.23 -11.25 -26.45
CA THR A 331 13.15 -11.95 -25.75
C THR A 331 12.37 -11.05 -24.79
N GLY A 332 12.92 -9.87 -24.47
CA GLY A 332 12.41 -8.99 -23.42
C GLY A 332 12.52 -9.59 -22.02
N ALA A 333 13.31 -10.64 -21.81
CA ALA A 333 13.58 -11.16 -20.47
C ALA A 333 14.40 -10.15 -19.65
N VAL A 334 14.03 -9.97 -18.39
CA VAL A 334 14.75 -9.13 -17.42
C VAL A 334 15.19 -10.03 -16.26
N TRP A 335 16.40 -9.82 -15.75
CA TRP A 335 16.87 -10.43 -14.51
C TRP A 335 17.61 -9.38 -13.67
N GLY A 336 17.54 -9.54 -12.36
CA GLY A 336 18.17 -8.66 -11.38
C GLY A 336 19.28 -9.38 -10.63
N GLU A 337 20.43 -8.72 -10.47
CA GLU A 337 21.51 -9.15 -9.59
C GLU A 337 21.67 -8.14 -8.44
N PRO A 338 21.99 -8.58 -7.21
CA PRO A 338 22.21 -7.68 -6.09
C PRO A 338 23.24 -6.59 -6.45
N ALA A 339 22.90 -5.35 -6.14
CA ALA A 339 23.76 -4.19 -6.38
C ALA A 339 24.05 -3.44 -5.07
N GLY A 340 25.03 -2.53 -5.14
CA GLY A 340 25.43 -1.68 -4.01
C GLY A 340 26.55 -2.26 -3.15
N ALA A 341 27.05 -1.41 -2.25
CA ALA A 341 28.03 -1.81 -1.24
C ALA A 341 27.35 -2.62 -0.13
N GLU A 342 28.04 -3.60 0.44
CA GLU A 342 27.61 -4.19 1.71
C GLU A 342 27.72 -3.15 2.82
N LEU A 343 26.56 -2.69 3.32
CA LEU A 343 26.49 -1.74 4.43
C LEU A 343 26.42 -2.50 5.76
N SER A 344 27.31 -2.18 6.69
CA SER A 344 27.24 -2.67 8.07
C SER A 344 26.41 -1.73 8.93
N VAL A 345 25.30 -2.22 9.51
CA VAL A 345 24.50 -1.47 10.48
C VAL A 345 25.17 -1.53 11.86
N ASN A 346 25.31 -0.40 12.55
CA ASN A 346 25.96 -0.33 13.86
C ASN A 346 25.09 -0.87 15.01
N THR A 347 23.79 -1.06 14.79
CA THR A 347 22.83 -1.57 15.79
C THR A 347 21.77 -2.42 15.10
N VAL A 348 21.66 -3.69 15.50
CA VAL A 348 20.63 -4.61 15.01
C VAL A 348 19.41 -4.51 15.93
N ASN A 349 18.21 -4.33 15.37
CA ASN A 349 16.97 -4.06 16.11
C ASN A 349 17.02 -2.72 16.88
N ALA A 350 17.30 -1.63 16.14
CA ALA A 350 17.40 -0.28 16.70
C ALA A 350 16.06 0.47 16.76
N ASP A 351 15.00 -0.21 16.35
CA ASP A 351 13.58 0.05 16.60
C ASP A 351 13.23 -0.30 18.06
#